data_AF-A0A8J3PGJ4-F1
#
_entry.id   AF-A0A8J3PGJ4-F1
#
_cell.length_a   1.000
_cell.length_b   1.000
_cell.length_c   1.000
_cell.angle_alpha   90.00
_cell.angle_beta   90.00
_cell.angle_gamma   90.00
#
_symmetry.space_group_name_H-M   'P 1'
#
loop_
_entity.id
_entity.type
_entity.pdbx_description
1 polymer ?
#
loop_
_entity_poly.entity_id
_entity_poly.type
_entity_poly.pdbx_seq_one_letter_code
_entity_poly.pdbx_strand_id
1 'polypeptide(L)'
;MRRILATATLGLALFGAAACADTQPEATGTPTPGAAATSAAAPAGVDKKTACANLTKAGNDFKTQGAVILPEMMNPATQQAAVPKLTKLLTDFQAAYSKDVSTIADAELKAAVESDLKALQTAATAVVAANGDAAKIEAALSSPEFTSAGEKVETLCKA
;
A
#
# COMPACT_ATOMS: atom_id res chain seq x y z
N MET A 1 42.75 5.00 23.13
CA MET A 1 42.64 3.55 23.41
C MET A 1 41.67 2.93 22.42
N ARG A 2 42.17 2.11 21.49
CA ARG A 2 41.36 1.34 20.55
C ARG A 2 40.72 0.18 21.30
N ARG A 3 39.40 0.01 21.19
CA ARG A 3 38.73 -1.26 21.50
C ARG A 3 37.84 -1.62 20.31
N ILE A 4 38.41 -2.47 19.47
CA ILE A 4 37.78 -3.29 18.45
C ILE A 4 37.33 -4.57 19.15
N LEU A 5 36.10 -5.01 18.95
CA LEU A 5 35.53 -6.35 19.18
C LEU A 5 34.14 -6.33 18.55
N ALA A 6 33.61 -7.32 17.84
CA ALA A 6 34.11 -8.44 17.07
C ALA A 6 32.86 -8.89 16.28
N THR A 7 33.05 -9.25 15.02
CA THR A 7 32.08 -9.87 14.12
C THR A 7 31.43 -11.11 14.75
N ALA A 8 30.09 -11.15 14.76
CA ALA A 8 29.32 -12.38 14.84
C ALA A 8 28.40 -12.46 13.61
N THR A 9 28.94 -13.07 12.56
CA THR A 9 28.19 -13.67 11.46
C THR A 9 27.26 -14.75 12.02
N LEU A 10 25.96 -14.52 11.97
CA LEU A 10 24.96 -15.58 12.09
C LEU A 10 24.23 -15.66 10.75
N GLY A 11 24.78 -16.50 9.88
CA GLY A 11 24.06 -17.04 8.74
C GLY A 11 23.10 -18.11 9.21
N LEU A 12 21.81 -17.92 8.92
CA LEU A 12 20.90 -18.96 8.46
C LEU A 12 20.36 -18.44 7.11
N ALA A 13 20.88 -18.86 5.96
CA ALA A 13 20.61 -20.14 5.33
C ALA A 13 19.10 -20.34 5.03
N LEU A 14 18.76 -20.12 3.76
CA LEU A 14 17.77 -20.82 2.93
C LEU A 14 16.27 -20.69 3.30
N PHE A 15 15.61 -19.74 2.61
CA PHE A 15 14.27 -19.98 2.07
C PHE A 15 14.33 -19.93 0.54
N GLY A 16 14.96 -20.96 -0.03
CA GLY A 16 14.71 -21.35 -1.41
C GLY A 16 13.53 -22.32 -1.41
N ALA A 17 12.35 -21.86 -1.80
CA ALA A 17 11.24 -22.73 -2.20
C ALA A 17 10.86 -22.39 -3.63
N ALA A 18 11.77 -22.73 -4.55
CA ALA A 18 11.42 -22.97 -5.93
C ALA A 18 11.49 -24.48 -6.18
N ALA A 19 10.50 -24.95 -6.94
CA ALA A 19 10.37 -26.25 -7.59
C ALA A 19 9.74 -27.40 -6.79
N CYS A 20 8.53 -27.74 -7.23
CA CYS A 20 8.08 -29.10 -7.56
C CYS A 20 9.11 -30.23 -7.36
N ALA A 21 8.76 -31.21 -6.53
CA ALA A 21 9.02 -32.63 -6.78
C ALA A 21 8.33 -33.45 -5.68
N ASP A 22 7.04 -33.73 -5.86
CA ASP A 22 6.43 -34.87 -5.19
C ASP A 22 7.04 -36.12 -5.84
N THR A 23 8.00 -36.73 -5.15
CA THR A 23 8.57 -38.02 -5.54
C THR A 23 8.80 -38.84 -4.29
N GLN A 24 7.80 -39.67 -3.98
CA GLN A 24 8.03 -40.93 -3.28
C GLN A 24 8.40 -41.97 -4.35
N PRO A 25 9.48 -42.76 -4.18
CA PRO A 25 9.84 -43.76 -5.17
C PRO A 25 9.09 -45.08 -4.93
N GLU A 26 8.96 -45.82 -6.04
CA GLU A 26 8.51 -47.23 -6.19
C GLU A 26 6.98 -47.43 -6.26
N ALA A 27 6.37 -48.05 -7.29
CA ALA A 27 6.84 -48.98 -8.29
C ALA A 27 5.93 -48.99 -9.53
N THR A 28 6.54 -49.30 -10.70
CA THR A 28 5.99 -49.93 -11.91
C THR A 28 4.59 -49.51 -12.39
N GLY A 29 4.52 -48.66 -13.41
CA GLY A 29 3.31 -48.42 -14.19
C GLY A 29 3.58 -47.61 -15.46
N THR A 30 3.34 -48.25 -16.60
CA THR A 30 3.33 -47.82 -18.01
C THR A 30 3.19 -46.30 -18.29
N PRO A 31 3.93 -45.72 -19.26
CA PRO A 31 3.81 -44.29 -19.57
C PRO A 31 2.49 -44.00 -20.31
N THR A 32 1.59 -43.24 -19.69
CA THR A 32 0.50 -42.55 -20.37
C THR A 32 1.02 -41.20 -20.89
N PRO A 33 1.00 -40.92 -22.21
CA PRO A 33 1.36 -39.61 -22.72
C PRO A 33 0.19 -38.64 -22.57
N GLY A 34 0.46 -37.44 -22.06
CA GLY A 34 -0.36 -36.26 -22.33
C GLY A 34 -1.25 -35.80 -21.19
N ALA A 35 -0.66 -35.37 -20.08
CA ALA A 35 -1.22 -34.26 -19.32
C ALA A 35 -0.17 -33.16 -19.33
N ALA A 36 -0.23 -32.29 -20.36
CA ALA A 36 0.45 -31.01 -20.27
C ALA A 36 -0.10 -30.33 -19.01
N ALA A 37 0.74 -30.22 -17.97
CA ALA A 37 0.48 -29.33 -16.87
C ALA A 37 0.48 -27.93 -17.48
N THR A 38 -0.69 -27.46 -17.89
CA THR A 38 -0.94 -26.05 -18.16
C THR A 38 -0.72 -25.37 -16.82
N SER A 39 0.52 -24.96 -16.55
CA SER A 39 0.82 -24.01 -15.49
C SER A 39 -0.09 -22.83 -15.76
N ALA A 40 -1.16 -22.71 -14.97
CA ALA A 40 -1.98 -21.52 -14.95
C ALA A 40 -1.01 -20.38 -14.66
N ALA A 41 -0.73 -19.57 -15.68
CA ALA A 41 0.03 -18.35 -15.51
C ALA A 41 -0.66 -17.62 -14.36
N ALA A 42 0.09 -17.36 -13.28
CA ALA A 42 -0.38 -16.45 -12.24
C ALA A 42 -0.92 -15.20 -12.96
N PRO A 43 -2.09 -14.66 -12.55
CA PRO A 43 -2.66 -13.49 -13.20
C PRO A 43 -1.55 -12.47 -13.34
N ALA A 44 -1.28 -12.03 -14.58
CA ALA A 44 -0.23 -11.07 -14.84
C ALA A 44 -0.49 -9.87 -13.93
N GLY A 45 0.40 -9.67 -12.96
CA GLY A 45 0.27 -8.58 -12.00
C GLY A 45 0.14 -7.25 -12.74
N VAL A 46 -0.53 -6.29 -12.11
CA VAL A 46 -0.63 -4.94 -12.66
C VAL A 46 0.79 -4.40 -12.84
N ASP A 47 1.12 -4.07 -14.08
CA ASP A 47 2.44 -3.55 -14.40
C ASP A 47 2.65 -2.18 -13.74
N LYS A 48 3.91 -1.83 -13.47
CA LYS A 48 4.29 -0.60 -12.76
C LYS A 48 3.65 0.65 -13.39
N LYS A 49 3.53 0.73 -14.72
CA LYS A 49 2.97 1.90 -15.41
C LYS A 49 1.47 2.01 -15.17
N THR A 50 0.73 0.91 -15.29
CA THR A 50 -0.71 0.87 -14.99
C THR A 50 -0.97 1.16 -13.50
N ALA A 51 -0.19 0.57 -12.60
CA ALA A 51 -0.29 0.82 -11.16
C ALA A 51 -0.05 2.30 -10.85
N CYS A 52 1.02 2.89 -11.39
CA CYS A 52 1.33 4.30 -11.21
C CYS A 52 0.27 5.23 -11.79
N ALA A 53 -0.35 4.89 -12.92
CA ALA A 53 -1.46 5.66 -13.48
C ALA A 53 -2.67 5.65 -12.54
N ASN A 54 -3.03 4.48 -11.99
CA ASN A 54 -4.15 4.34 -11.04
C ASN A 54 -3.87 5.10 -9.73
N LEU A 55 -2.68 4.96 -9.16
CA LEU A 55 -2.27 5.64 -7.92
C LEU A 55 -2.22 7.17 -8.11
N THR A 56 -1.69 7.64 -9.24
CA THR A 56 -1.66 9.07 -9.59
C THR A 56 -3.08 9.62 -9.73
N LYS A 57 -3.97 8.87 -10.40
CA LYS A 57 -5.38 9.27 -10.53
C LYS A 57 -6.04 9.37 -9.16
N ALA A 58 -5.88 8.36 -8.31
CA ALA A 58 -6.43 8.39 -6.95
C ALA A 58 -5.91 9.59 -6.15
N GLY A 59 -4.61 9.90 -6.25
CA GLY A 59 -4.01 11.06 -5.58
C GLY A 59 -4.55 12.39 -6.10
N ASN A 60 -4.77 12.53 -7.41
CA ASN A 60 -5.37 13.72 -8.01
C ASN A 60 -6.84 13.89 -7.63
N ASP A 61 -7.62 12.80 -7.63
CA ASP A 61 -9.01 12.81 -7.19
C ASP A 61 -9.10 13.25 -5.71
N PHE A 62 -8.21 12.73 -4.86
CA PHE A 62 -8.11 13.12 -3.46
C PHE A 62 -7.74 14.60 -3.30
N LYS A 63 -6.72 15.11 -4.00
CA LYS A 63 -6.34 16.53 -3.97
C LYS A 63 -7.50 17.43 -4.43
N THR A 64 -8.20 17.04 -5.49
CA THR A 64 -9.29 17.84 -6.07
C THR A 64 -10.47 17.93 -5.10
N GLN A 65 -10.91 16.80 -4.54
CA GLN A 65 -12.00 16.80 -3.57
C GLN A 65 -11.58 17.41 -2.22
N GLY A 66 -10.34 17.17 -1.80
CA GLY A 66 -9.75 17.76 -0.61
C GLY A 66 -9.72 19.28 -0.68
N ALA A 67 -9.37 19.87 -1.83
CA ALA A 67 -9.37 21.32 -2.03
C ALA A 67 -10.75 21.97 -1.85
N VAL A 68 -11.84 21.20 -2.01
CA VAL A 68 -13.20 21.67 -1.74
C VAL A 68 -13.55 21.55 -0.25
N ILE A 69 -13.15 20.44 0.38
CA ILE A 69 -13.54 20.10 1.76
C ILE A 69 -12.68 20.83 2.81
N LEU A 70 -11.38 21.01 2.56
CA LEU A 70 -10.45 21.68 3.48
C LEU A 70 -10.89 23.10 3.85
N PRO A 71 -11.29 23.98 2.90
CA PRO A 71 -11.84 25.28 3.24
C PRO A 71 -13.10 25.21 4.10
N GLU A 72 -13.99 24.24 3.85
CA GLU A 72 -15.19 24.03 4.68
C GLU A 72 -14.83 23.57 6.10
N MET A 73 -13.74 22.83 6.26
CA MET A 73 -13.19 22.40 7.55
C MET A 73 -12.55 23.55 8.34
N MET A 74 -11.96 24.54 7.66
CA MET A 74 -11.38 25.72 8.31
C MET A 74 -12.42 26.78 8.70
N ASN A 75 -13.64 26.68 8.16
CA ASN A 75 -14.73 27.59 8.51
C ASN A 75 -15.59 26.99 9.64
N PRO A 76 -15.62 27.59 10.84
CA PRO A 76 -16.35 27.05 11.99
C PRO A 76 -17.85 26.90 11.75
N ALA A 77 -18.45 27.67 10.82
CA ALA A 77 -19.86 27.55 10.46
C ALA A 77 -20.18 26.28 9.65
N THR A 78 -19.21 25.76 8.89
CA THR A 78 -19.38 24.60 8.00
C THR A 78 -18.61 23.37 8.46
N GLN A 79 -17.72 23.53 9.43
CA GLN A 79 -16.78 22.50 9.91
C GLN A 79 -17.49 21.19 10.27
N GLN A 80 -18.52 21.21 11.13
CA GLN A 80 -19.21 19.97 11.53
C GLN A 80 -19.83 19.23 10.35
N ALA A 81 -20.33 19.95 9.33
CA ALA A 81 -20.89 19.34 8.12
C ALA A 81 -19.81 18.83 7.16
N ALA A 82 -18.58 19.37 7.25
CA ALA A 82 -17.44 18.98 6.44
C ALA A 82 -16.73 17.72 6.97
N VAL A 83 -16.77 17.46 8.28
CA VAL A 83 -16.19 16.27 8.92
C VAL A 83 -16.62 14.94 8.24
N PRO A 84 -17.92 14.63 8.05
CA PRO A 84 -18.30 13.40 7.37
C PRO A 84 -17.87 13.36 5.90
N LYS A 85 -17.77 14.53 5.22
CA LYS A 85 -17.24 14.59 3.85
C LYS A 85 -15.76 14.24 3.82
N LEU A 86 -14.97 14.75 4.77
CA LEU A 86 -13.54 14.44 4.90
C LEU A 86 -13.32 12.96 5.22
N THR A 87 -14.06 12.41 6.18
CA THR A 87 -13.97 10.97 6.52
C THR A 87 -14.31 10.10 5.31
N LYS A 88 -15.36 10.47 4.56
CA LYS A 88 -15.72 9.78 3.32
C LYS A 88 -14.60 9.88 2.29
N LEU A 89 -14.05 11.09 2.07
CA LEU A 89 -12.96 11.31 1.13
C LEU A 89 -11.73 10.44 1.46
N LEU A 90 -11.34 10.37 2.73
CA LEU A 90 -10.24 9.51 3.18
C LEU A 90 -10.53 8.02 2.92
N THR A 91 -11.77 7.58 3.18
CA THR A 91 -12.19 6.19 2.96
C THR A 91 -12.23 5.83 1.48
N ASP A 92 -12.81 6.69 0.65
CA ASP A 92 -12.90 6.52 -0.80
C ASP A 92 -11.49 6.50 -1.42
N PHE A 93 -10.60 7.38 -0.96
CA PHE A 93 -9.21 7.39 -1.38
C PHE A 93 -8.48 6.11 -0.94
N GLN A 94 -8.61 5.68 0.31
CA GLN A 94 -8.00 4.44 0.78
C GLN A 94 -8.47 3.23 -0.04
N ALA A 95 -9.76 3.15 -0.36
CA ALA A 95 -10.31 2.10 -1.21
C ALA A 95 -9.75 2.15 -2.64
N ALA A 96 -9.65 3.33 -3.25
CA ALA A 96 -9.07 3.50 -4.58
C ALA A 96 -7.57 3.18 -4.60
N TYR A 97 -6.83 3.62 -3.58
CA TYR A 97 -5.39 3.46 -3.45
C TYR A 97 -4.99 2.02 -3.10
N SER A 98 -5.86 1.26 -2.42
CA SER A 98 -5.64 -0.16 -2.08
C SER A 98 -6.12 -1.17 -3.12
N LYS A 99 -6.97 -0.75 -4.07
CA LYS A 99 -7.70 -1.63 -5.00
C LYS A 99 -6.83 -2.68 -5.71
N ASP A 100 -5.64 -2.26 -6.16
CA ASP A 100 -4.75 -3.10 -6.97
C ASP A 100 -3.44 -3.48 -6.25
N VAL A 101 -3.28 -3.13 -4.97
CA VAL A 101 -1.98 -3.25 -4.26
C VAL A 101 -1.50 -4.68 -4.16
N SER A 102 -2.41 -5.63 -3.96
CA SER A 102 -2.07 -7.06 -3.89
C SER A 102 -1.56 -7.61 -5.23
N THR A 103 -1.92 -6.97 -6.34
CA THR A 103 -1.60 -7.39 -7.71
C THR A 103 -0.47 -6.57 -8.35
N ILE A 104 0.04 -5.51 -7.69
CA ILE A 104 1.22 -4.77 -8.14
C ILE A 104 2.42 -5.73 -8.24
N ALA A 105 3.02 -5.79 -9.43
CA ALA A 105 4.18 -6.65 -9.68
C ALA A 105 5.50 -6.10 -9.10
N ASP A 106 5.60 -4.77 -8.95
CA ASP A 106 6.78 -4.10 -8.40
C ASP A 106 6.76 -4.11 -6.86
N ALA A 107 7.71 -4.82 -6.25
CA ALA A 107 7.75 -5.02 -4.81
C ALA A 107 8.04 -3.73 -4.02
N GLU A 108 8.83 -2.80 -4.58
CA GLU A 108 9.14 -1.53 -3.93
C GLU A 108 7.94 -0.59 -3.95
N LEU A 109 7.24 -0.50 -5.09
CA LEU A 109 6.00 0.24 -5.24
C LEU A 109 4.93 -0.33 -4.32
N LYS A 110 4.78 -1.65 -4.27
CA LYS A 110 3.83 -2.31 -3.37
C LYS A 110 4.10 -1.96 -1.91
N ALA A 111 5.35 -2.09 -1.46
CA ALA A 111 5.72 -1.76 -0.08
C ALA A 111 5.52 -0.26 0.24
N ALA A 112 5.78 0.63 -0.72
CA ALA A 112 5.52 2.06 -0.56
C ALA A 112 4.03 2.33 -0.41
N VAL A 113 3.19 1.75 -1.25
CA VAL A 113 1.72 1.91 -1.16
C VAL A 113 1.17 1.32 0.15
N GLU A 114 1.66 0.16 0.60
CA GLU A 114 1.26 -0.42 1.89
C GLU A 114 1.65 0.47 3.08
N SER A 115 2.79 1.16 3.00
CA SER A 115 3.20 2.16 3.99
C SER A 115 2.29 3.38 3.98
N ASP A 116 1.95 3.90 2.80
CA ASP A 116 1.02 5.01 2.63
C ASP A 116 -0.36 4.66 3.19
N LEU A 117 -0.86 3.44 2.90
CA LEU A 117 -2.16 2.97 3.38
C LEU A 117 -2.22 2.90 4.92
N LYS A 118 -1.10 2.55 5.58
CA LYS A 118 -1.02 2.60 7.06
C LYS A 118 -1.08 4.04 7.57
N ALA A 119 -0.35 4.97 6.96
CA ALA A 119 -0.40 6.37 7.34
C ALA A 119 -1.81 6.96 7.15
N LEU A 120 -2.46 6.62 6.03
CA LEU A 120 -3.86 7.01 5.74
C LEU A 120 -4.83 6.43 6.77
N GLN A 121 -4.65 5.16 7.16
CA GLN A 121 -5.49 4.54 8.16
C GLN A 121 -5.33 5.18 9.54
N THR A 122 -4.10 5.50 9.94
CA THR A 122 -3.81 6.22 11.19
C THR A 122 -4.48 7.60 11.18
N ALA A 123 -4.35 8.35 10.10
CA ALA A 123 -4.98 9.66 9.95
C ALA A 123 -6.51 9.56 9.99
N ALA A 124 -7.11 8.62 9.22
CA ALA A 124 -8.56 8.41 9.23
C ALA A 124 -9.09 8.04 10.63
N THR A 125 -8.38 7.18 11.35
CA THR A 125 -8.73 6.80 12.73
C THR A 125 -8.67 8.01 13.66
N ALA A 126 -7.63 8.84 13.54
CA ALA A 126 -7.49 10.05 14.34
C ALA A 126 -8.57 11.10 14.01
N VAL A 127 -8.96 11.24 12.74
CA VAL A 127 -10.07 12.13 12.31
C VAL A 127 -11.40 11.67 12.88
N VAL A 128 -11.68 10.37 12.89
CA VAL A 128 -12.89 9.81 13.52
C VAL A 128 -12.84 10.01 15.03
N ALA A 129 -11.70 9.73 15.68
CA ALA A 129 -11.52 9.90 17.12
C ALA A 129 -11.60 11.37 17.58
N ALA A 130 -11.28 12.31 16.69
CA ALA A 130 -11.43 13.74 16.95
C ALA A 130 -12.90 14.17 17.13
N ASN A 131 -13.87 13.37 16.68
CA ASN A 131 -15.30 13.59 16.89
C ASN A 131 -15.77 15.02 16.50
N GLY A 132 -15.22 15.53 15.39
CA GLY A 132 -15.52 16.86 14.85
C GLY A 132 -14.69 18.02 15.42
N ASP A 133 -13.72 17.75 16.30
CA ASP A 133 -12.76 18.74 16.81
C ASP A 133 -11.75 19.14 15.71
N ALA A 134 -11.85 20.39 15.21
CA ALA A 134 -11.02 20.89 14.11
C ALA A 134 -9.53 20.80 14.41
N ALA A 135 -9.11 21.20 15.61
CA ALA A 135 -7.70 21.24 15.96
C ALA A 135 -7.10 19.82 15.97
N LYS A 136 -7.86 18.82 16.41
CA LYS A 136 -7.43 17.42 16.37
C LYS A 136 -7.43 16.85 14.95
N ILE A 137 -8.41 17.22 14.13
CA ILE A 137 -8.45 16.80 12.72
C ILE A 137 -7.27 17.42 11.95
N GLU A 138 -7.01 18.70 12.14
CA GLU A 138 -5.87 19.39 11.54
C GLU A 138 -4.55 18.77 12.01
N ALA A 139 -4.41 18.46 13.30
CA ALA A 139 -3.23 17.77 13.82
C ALA A 139 -3.04 16.37 13.21
N ALA A 140 -4.11 15.62 12.99
CA ALA A 140 -4.05 14.31 12.33
C ALA A 140 -3.59 14.41 10.88
N LEU A 141 -4.14 15.36 10.12
CA LEU A 141 -3.80 15.60 8.72
C LEU A 141 -2.43 16.29 8.54
N SER A 142 -1.95 17.00 9.55
CA SER A 142 -0.63 17.63 9.55
C SER A 142 0.46 16.72 10.12
N SER A 143 0.15 15.46 10.41
CA SER A 143 1.13 14.50 10.88
C SER A 143 2.22 14.29 9.80
N PRO A 144 3.50 14.13 10.18
CA PRO A 144 4.58 13.92 9.23
C PRO A 144 4.34 12.68 8.35
N GLU A 145 3.74 11.65 8.93
CA GLU A 145 3.44 10.38 8.26
C GLU A 145 2.38 10.56 7.18
N PHE A 146 1.32 11.33 7.45
CA PHE A 146 0.30 11.64 6.45
C PHE A 146 0.83 12.61 5.39
N THR A 147 1.61 13.62 5.79
CA THR A 147 2.16 14.62 4.87
C THR A 147 3.16 14.02 3.90
N SER A 148 3.94 13.03 4.35
CA SER A 148 4.93 12.33 3.51
C SER A 148 4.32 11.13 2.77
N ALA A 149 3.07 10.76 3.06
CA ALA A 149 2.38 9.67 2.36
C ALA A 149 2.24 10.03 0.87
N GLY A 150 2.63 9.10 0.00
CA GLY A 150 2.60 9.29 -1.44
C GLY A 150 3.88 9.86 -2.05
N GLU A 151 4.79 10.46 -1.29
CA GLU A 151 6.06 11.00 -1.84
C GLU A 151 6.93 9.90 -2.44
N LYS A 152 7.01 8.76 -1.74
CA LYS A 152 7.79 7.61 -2.18
C LYS A 152 7.16 6.93 -3.39
N VAL A 153 5.82 6.83 -3.42
CA VAL A 153 5.07 6.35 -4.58
C VAL A 153 5.26 7.28 -5.78
N GLU A 154 5.19 8.60 -5.59
CA GLU A 154 5.42 9.59 -6.65
C GLU A 154 6.84 9.48 -7.21
N THR A 155 7.84 9.32 -6.35
CA THR A 155 9.24 9.12 -6.75
C THR A 155 9.40 7.84 -7.58
N LEU A 156 8.85 6.72 -7.10
CA LEU A 156 8.91 5.43 -7.81
C LEU A 156 8.15 5.46 -9.12
N CYS A 157 7.07 6.24 -9.23
CA CYS A 157 6.27 6.38 -10.45
C CYS A 157 6.85 7.35 -11.48
N LYS A 158 7.81 8.19 -11.08
CA LYS A 158 8.59 9.07 -11.98
C LYS A 158 9.90 8.44 -12.47
N ALA A 159 10.37 7.39 -11.78
CA ALA A 159 11.58 6.62 -12.08
C ALA A 159 11.34 5.49 -13.06
#